data_AF-A0A1D8TVA5-F1
#
_entry.id   AF-A0A1D8TVA5-F1
#
_cell.length_a   1.000
_cell.length_b   1.000
_cell.length_c   1.000
_cell.angle_alpha   90.00
_cell.angle_beta   90.00
_cell.angle_gamma   90.00
#
_symmetry.space_group_name_H-M   'P 1'
#
loop_
_entity.id
_entity.type
_entity.pdbx_description
1 polymer ?
#
loop_
_entity_poly.entity_id
_entity_poly.type
_entity_poly.pdbx_seq_one_letter_code
_entity_poly.pdbx_strand_id
1 'polypeptide(L)'
;MDPIPLPSYIHYELLLQLLERQTAFATSQNPQLREQVHQLISTLRKALVQQKQLEQSCQRANLPMEYRWSLNSVKLDAHNSKNGLPDSAGRLPH
;
A
#
# COMPACT_ATOMS: atom_id res chain seq x y z
N MET A 1 -11.64 13.91 -8.56
CA MET A 1 -10.34 13.29 -8.88
C MET A 1 -10.20 12.09 -7.97
N ASP A 2 -10.07 10.90 -8.54
CA ASP A 2 -9.75 9.71 -7.76
C ASP A 2 -8.38 9.90 -7.08
N PRO A 3 -8.21 9.40 -5.85
CA PRO A 3 -6.94 9.50 -5.15
C PRO A 3 -5.84 8.75 -5.91
N ILE A 4 -4.64 9.32 -5.93
CA ILE A 4 -3.46 8.68 -6.52
C ILE A 4 -3.12 7.46 -5.65
N PRO A 5 -3.16 6.23 -6.22
CA PRO A 5 -2.83 5.04 -5.47
C PRO A 5 -1.32 4.95 -5.28
N LEU A 6 -0.86 4.92 -4.04
CA LEU A 6 0.54 4.75 -3.68
C LEU A 6 0.73 3.43 -2.93
N PRO A 7 1.87 2.74 -3.10
CA PRO A 7 2.15 1.54 -2.34
C PRO A 7 2.32 1.87 -0.85
N SER A 8 1.76 1.05 0.03
CA SER A 8 1.98 1.20 1.47
C SER A 8 3.43 0.87 1.85
N TYR A 9 4.01 1.66 2.74
CA TYR A 9 5.39 1.51 3.22
C TYR A 9 5.72 0.12 3.76
N ILE A 10 4.72 -0.58 4.31
CA ILE A 10 4.85 -1.96 4.81
C ILE A 10 5.39 -2.93 3.74
N HIS A 11 5.17 -2.64 2.45
CA HIS A 11 5.68 -3.46 1.34
C HIS A 11 7.21 -3.41 1.27
N TYR A 12 7.77 -2.21 1.35
CA TYR A 12 9.22 -2.01 1.29
C TYR A 12 9.88 -2.59 2.53
N GLU A 13 9.30 -2.38 3.71
CA GLU A 13 9.84 -2.90 4.97
C GLU A 13 9.86 -4.44 4.98
N LEU A 14 8.79 -5.10 4.56
CA LEU A 14 8.74 -6.56 4.49
C LEU A 14 9.77 -7.12 3.51
N LEU A 15 9.87 -6.53 2.32
CA LEU A 15 10.86 -6.92 1.31
C LEU A 15 12.29 -6.73 1.83
N LEU A 16 12.57 -5.58 2.45
CA LEU A 16 13.88 -5.29 3.04
C LEU A 16 14.22 -6.29 4.14
N GLN A 17 13.30 -6.56 5.07
CA GLN A 17 13.50 -7.53 6.14
C GLN A 17 13.77 -8.94 5.61
N LEU A 18 13.06 -9.37 4.57
CA LEU A 18 13.27 -10.68 3.95
C LEU A 18 14.67 -10.76 3.31
N LEU A 19 15.06 -9.73 2.56
CA LEU A 19 16.36 -9.68 1.90
C LEU A 19 17.50 -9.63 2.92
N GLU A 20 17.37 -8.83 3.98
CA GLU A 20 18.41 -8.65 4.99
C GLU A 20 18.54 -9.87 5.91
N ARG A 21 17.42 -10.47 6.33
CA ARG A 21 17.43 -11.53 7.36
C ARG A 21 17.49 -12.94 6.78
N GLN A 22 16.93 -13.16 5.60
CA GLN A 22 16.83 -14.49 5.01
C GLN A 22 17.73 -14.61 3.79
N THR A 23 17.57 -13.74 2.78
CA THR A 23 18.29 -13.89 1.51
C THR A 23 19.79 -13.63 1.67
N ALA A 24 20.19 -12.55 2.34
CA ALA A 24 21.60 -12.24 2.58
C ALA A 24 22.30 -13.34 3.37
N PHE A 25 21.60 -13.94 4.33
CA PHE A 25 22.11 -15.08 5.11
C PHE A 25 22.26 -16.33 4.24
N ALA A 26 21.24 -16.67 3.45
CA ALA A 26 21.27 -17.82 2.54
C ALA A 26 22.34 -17.68 1.44
N THR A 27 22.62 -16.47 0.97
CA THR A 27 23.64 -16.19 -0.06
C THR A 27 25.04 -15.96 0.52
N SER A 28 25.23 -16.09 1.83
CA SER A 28 26.49 -15.75 2.52
C SER A 28 27.73 -16.47 1.97
N GLN A 29 27.56 -17.70 1.47
CA GLN A 29 28.63 -18.52 0.91
C GLN A 29 29.01 -18.14 -0.54
N ASN A 30 28.17 -17.33 -1.22
CA ASN A 30 28.37 -16.92 -2.61
C ASN A 30 28.56 -15.40 -2.68
N PRO A 31 29.81 -14.90 -2.80
CA PRO A 31 30.08 -13.47 -2.73
C PRO A 31 29.36 -12.66 -3.81
N GLN A 32 29.25 -13.20 -5.04
CA GLN A 32 28.52 -12.57 -6.14
C GLN A 32 27.02 -12.42 -5.83
N LEU A 33 26.38 -13.45 -5.28
CA LEU A 33 24.96 -13.38 -4.91
C LEU A 33 24.74 -12.42 -3.74
N ARG A 34 25.66 -12.40 -2.76
CA ARG A 34 25.61 -11.46 -1.65
C ARG A 34 25.68 -10.00 -2.11
N GLU A 35 26.56 -9.70 -3.08
CA GLU A 35 26.64 -8.38 -3.69
C GLU A 35 25.34 -7.99 -4.40
N GLN A 36 24.74 -8.92 -5.15
CA GLN A 36 23.45 -8.70 -5.81
C GLN A 36 22.33 -8.40 -4.79
N VAL A 37 22.29 -9.13 -3.67
CA VAL A 37 21.32 -8.88 -2.58
C VAL A 37 21.52 -7.50 -1.96
N HIS A 38 22.77 -7.10 -1.70
CA HIS A 38 23.07 -5.77 -1.18
C HIS A 38 22.67 -4.65 -2.17
N GLN A 39 22.89 -4.84 -3.47
CA GLN A 39 22.44 -3.90 -4.50
C GLN A 39 20.91 -3.80 -4.54
N LEU A 40 20.21 -4.92 -4.39
CA LEU A 40 18.76 -4.95 -4.34
C LEU A 40 18.23 -4.18 -3.12
N ILE A 41 18.80 -4.40 -1.94
CA ILE A 41 18.47 -3.66 -0.71
C ILE A 41 18.69 -2.15 -0.90
N SER A 42 19.85 -1.77 -1.46
CA SER A 42 20.18 -0.37 -1.74
C SER A 42 19.16 0.28 -2.69
N THR A 43 18.76 -0.44 -3.72
CA THR A 43 17.77 0.02 -4.71
C THR A 43 16.40 0.21 -4.08
N LEU A 44 15.94 -0.73 -3.25
CA LEU A 44 14.66 -0.61 -2.55
C LEU A 44 14.63 0.57 -1.58
N ARG A 45 15.72 0.80 -0.83
CA ARG A 45 15.83 1.98 0.05
C ARG A 45 15.78 3.29 -0.74
N LYS A 46 16.41 3.36 -1.91
CA LYS A 46 16.33 4.52 -2.80
C LYS A 46 14.91 4.72 -3.33
N ALA A 47 14.24 3.64 -3.75
CA ALA A 47 12.86 3.70 -4.22
C ALA A 47 11.92 4.23 -3.12
N LEU A 48 12.10 3.79 -1.87
CA LEU A 48 11.36 4.30 -0.72
C LEU A 48 11.55 5.82 -0.51
N VAL A 49 12.77 6.33 -0.65
CA VAL A 49 13.03 7.78 -0.57
C VAL A 49 12.36 8.53 -1.72
N GLN A 50 12.42 7.99 -2.94
CA GLN A 50 11.76 8.58 -4.11
C GLN A 50 10.24 8.63 -3.94
N GLN A 51 9.64 7.58 -3.37
CA GLN A 51 8.22 7.57 -3.07
C GLN A 51 7.85 8.68 -2.09
N LYS A 52 8.62 8.89 -1.02
CA LYS A 52 8.42 10.00 -0.08
C LYS A 52 8.46 11.37 -0.77
N GLN A 53 9.37 11.55 -1.73
CA GLN A 53 9.45 12.78 -2.52
C GLN A 53 8.23 12.96 -3.43
N LEU A 54 7.71 11.88 -4.01
CA LEU A 54 6.47 11.87 -4.79
C LEU A 54 5.27 12.25 -3.91
N GLU A 55 5.17 11.68 -2.70
CA GLU A 55 4.13 12.02 -1.73
C GLU A 55 4.16 13.49 -1.35
N GLN A 56 5.35 14.03 -1.05
CA GLN A 56 5.51 15.46 -0.77
C GLN A 56 5.09 16.33 -1.96
N SER A 57 5.38 15.90 -3.19
CA SER A 57 4.95 16.60 -4.41
C SER A 57 3.43 16.59 -4.56
N CYS A 58 2.79 15.45 -4.29
CA CYS A 58 1.34 15.32 -4.31
C CYS A 58 0.66 16.17 -3.22
N GLN A 59 1.21 16.19 -2.01
CA GLN A 59 0.73 17.03 -0.91
C GLN A 59 0.82 18.52 -1.27
N ARG A 60 1.95 18.96 -1.85
CA ARG A 60 2.13 20.35 -2.32
C ARG A 60 1.15 20.73 -3.42
N ALA A 61 0.78 19.78 -4.26
CA ALA A 61 -0.20 19.95 -5.33
C ALA A 61 -1.66 19.79 -4.87
N ASN A 62 -1.91 19.56 -3.57
CA ASN A 62 -3.23 19.24 -3.01
C ASN A 62 -3.92 18.07 -3.72
N LEU A 63 -3.14 17.09 -4.19
CA LEU A 63 -3.65 15.88 -4.82
C LEU A 63 -3.98 14.83 -3.74
N PRO A 64 -5.21 14.28 -3.73
CA PRO A 64 -5.58 13.22 -2.79
C PRO A 64 -4.76 11.95 -3.08
N MET A 65 -4.30 11.28 -2.02
CA MET A 65 -3.52 10.04 -2.12
C MET A 65 -4.17 8.93 -1.29
N GLU A 66 -4.01 7.70 -1.74
CA GLU A 66 -4.50 6.51 -1.05
C GLU A 66 -3.39 5.46 -0.99
N TYR A 67 -3.06 4.96 0.21
CA TYR A 67 -2.07 3.90 0.37
C TYR A 67 -2.73 2.53 0.17
N ARG A 68 -2.17 1.72 -0.73
CA ARG A 68 -2.66 0.37 -1.03
C ARG A 68 -1.63 -0.68 -0.65
N TRP A 69 -2.13 -1.74 -0.01
CA TRP A 69 -1.36 -2.92 0.37
C TRP A 69 -1.54 -4.09 -0.60
N SER A 70 -2.44 -3.96 -1.57
CA SER A 70 -2.70 -4.94 -2.60
C SER A 70 -3.42 -4.25 -3.76
N LEU A 71 -3.26 -4.79 -4.96
CA LEU A 71 -4.03 -4.35 -6.13
C LEU A 71 -5.49 -4.81 -6.04
N ASN A 72 -5.79 -5.83 -5.23
CA ASN A 72 -7.14 -6.28 -4.91
C ASN A 72 -7.79 -5.37 -3.85
N SER A 73 -7.91 -4.08 -4.15
CA SER A 73 -8.87 -3.25 -3.44
C SER A 73 -10.22 -3.50 -4.10
N VAL A 74 -11.10 -4.22 -3.40
CA VAL A 74 -12.51 -4.29 -3.77
C VAL A 74 -12.96 -2.84 -3.86
N LYS A 75 -13.31 -2.38 -5.06
CA LYS A 75 -14.06 -1.14 -5.21
C LYS A 75 -15.30 -1.33 -4.36
N LEU A 76 -15.32 -0.79 -3.15
CA LEU A 76 -16.57 -0.61 -2.45
C LEU A 76 -17.24 0.51 -3.21
N ASP A 77 -17.97 0.13 -4.25
CA ASP A 77 -18.74 1.04 -5.07
C ASP A 77 -19.53 1.93 -4.12
N ALA A 78 -19.24 3.23 -4.15
CA ALA A 78 -19.93 4.26 -3.40
C ALA A 78 -21.34 4.50 -3.96
N HIS A 79 -22.06 3.42 -4.28
CA HIS A 79 -23.37 3.40 -4.88
C HIS A 79 -24.33 2.53 -4.06
N ASN A 80 -24.31 2.66 -2.73
CA ASN A 80 -25.45 2.23 -1.93
C ASN A 80 -25.66 3.10 -0.69
N SER A 81 -25.99 4.37 -0.92
CA SER A 81 -26.60 5.20 0.13
C SER A 81 -27.76 5.98 -0.47
N LYS A 82 -28.77 5.23 -0.92
CA LYS A 82 -30.14 5.68 -1.20
C LYS A 82 -30.98 4.44 -1.49
N ASN A 83 -31.33 3.69 -0.46
CA ASN A 83 -32.54 2.87 -0.52
C ASN A 83 -33.19 2.81 0.87
N GLY A 84 -34.21 3.67 1.02
CA GLY A 84 -35.39 3.54 1.87
C GLY A 84 -35.22 3.07 3.31
N LEU A 85 -35.39 4.01 4.26
CA LEU A 85 -36.06 3.67 5.52
C LEU A 85 -37.43 3.06 5.20
N PRO A 86 -37.79 1.88 5.72
CA PRO A 86 -39.19 1.51 5.82
C PRO A 86 -39.79 2.23 7.05
N ASP A 87 -40.67 3.20 6.78
CA ASP A 87 -41.64 3.69 7.76
C ASP A 87 -42.53 2.50 8.15
N SER A 88 -42.27 1.90 9.31
CA SER A 88 -43.15 0.92 9.93
C SER A 88 -43.85 1.59 11.10
N ALA A 89 -44.85 2.41 10.77
CA ALA A 89 -45.86 2.84 11.71
C ALA A 89 -46.68 1.61 12.17
N GLY A 90 -46.33 1.08 13.34
CA GLY A 90 -47.11 0.06 14.02
C GLY A 90 -48.51 0.58 14.36
N ARG A 91 -49.54 -0.08 13.84
CA ARG A 91 -50.92 0.03 14.33
C ARG A 91 -51.41 -1.37 14.71
N LEU A 92 -51.70 -1.51 16.01
CA LEU A 92 -52.12 -2.71 16.72
C LEU A 92 -53.49 -3.27 16.24
N PRO A 93 -53.75 -4.58 16.41
CA PRO A 93 -55.02 -5.21 16.06
C PRO A 93 -56.10 -5.05 17.13
N HIS A 94 -57.36 -5.12 16.71
CA HIS A 94 -58.56 -5.31 17.54
C HIS A 94 -59.21 -6.65 17.20
#